data_AF-F5RHC8-F1
#
_entry.id   AF-F5RHC8-F1
#
_cell.length_a   1.000
_cell.length_b   1.000
_cell.length_c   1.000
_cell.angle_alpha   90.00
_cell.angle_beta   90.00
_cell.angle_gamma   90.00
#
_symmetry.space_group_name_H-M   'P 1'
#
loop_
_entity.id
_entity.type
_entity.pdbx_description
1 polymer ?
#
loop_
_entity_poly.entity_id
_entity_poly.type
_entity_poly.pdbx_seq_one_letter_code
_entity_poly.pdbx_strand_id
1 'polypeptide(L)'
;MSHPHLVPPPITGSGEHFLSRTVRVLSVTQIKGAFHVAHVELDNGRFGDVPCDPDVTKADTVGLYSTIQVRNGRVEARLRLRRLHA
;
A
#
# COMPACT_ATOMS: atom_id res chain seq x y z
N MET A 1 -21.42 -31.16 -32.42
CA MET A 1 -21.57 -29.71 -32.18
C MET A 1 -20.91 -29.42 -30.85
N SER A 2 -19.71 -28.85 -30.84
CA SER A 2 -18.95 -28.55 -29.63
C SER A 2 -19.51 -27.29 -28.97
N HIS A 3 -19.81 -27.35 -27.66
CA HIS A 3 -20.18 -26.16 -26.90
C HIS A 3 -19.06 -25.12 -26.96
N PRO A 4 -19.37 -23.81 -27.12
CA PRO A 4 -18.36 -22.78 -26.97
C PRO A 4 -17.86 -22.79 -25.52
N HIS A 5 -16.55 -22.95 -25.35
CA HIS A 5 -15.91 -22.86 -24.04
C HIS A 5 -16.14 -21.46 -23.48
N LEU A 6 -16.89 -21.37 -22.37
CA LEU A 6 -16.97 -20.17 -21.54
C LEU A 6 -15.56 -19.84 -21.06
N VAL A 7 -14.98 -18.77 -21.59
CA VAL A 7 -13.72 -18.22 -21.08
C VAL A 7 -13.96 -17.83 -19.62
N PRO A 8 -13.18 -18.34 -18.66
CA PRO A 8 -13.35 -17.96 -17.27
C PRO A 8 -13.19 -16.44 -17.15
N PRO A 9 -14.01 -15.76 -16.31
CA PRO A 9 -13.89 -14.33 -16.12
C PRO A 9 -12.47 -13.99 -15.66
N PRO A 10 -11.91 -12.85 -16.08
CA PRO A 10 -10.58 -12.44 -15.66
C PRO A 10 -10.51 -12.45 -14.13
N ILE A 11 -9.52 -13.19 -13.59
CA ILE A 11 -9.32 -13.31 -12.15
C ILE A 11 -9.12 -11.90 -11.62
N THR A 12 -10.13 -11.43 -10.88
CA THR A 12 -10.08 -10.15 -10.18
C THR A 12 -9.87 -10.49 -8.73
N GLY A 13 -8.75 -10.07 -8.15
CA GLY A 13 -8.39 -10.40 -6.78
C GLY A 13 -7.70 -9.22 -6.12
N SER A 14 -8.03 -8.96 -4.86
CA SER A 14 -7.34 -8.00 -4.02
C SER A 14 -6.84 -8.68 -2.76
N GLY A 15 -5.60 -8.39 -2.39
CA GLY A 15 -4.98 -8.85 -1.14
C GLY A 15 -4.24 -7.69 -0.48
N GLU A 16 -4.44 -7.52 0.82
CA GLU A 16 -3.59 -6.67 1.64
C GLU A 16 -2.60 -7.56 2.39
N HIS A 17 -1.32 -7.30 2.19
CA HIS A 17 -0.21 -8.01 2.80
C HIS A 17 0.48 -7.07 3.77
N PHE A 18 0.55 -7.51 5.00
CA PHE A 18 1.31 -6.83 6.02
C PHE A 18 2.82 -7.03 5.80
N LEU A 19 3.59 -5.93 5.68
CA LEU A 19 5.02 -5.99 5.39
C LEU A 19 5.90 -5.72 6.61
N SER A 20 5.58 -4.71 7.42
CA SER A 20 6.38 -4.38 8.62
C SER A 20 5.55 -3.72 9.73
N ARG A 21 5.86 -4.07 10.99
CA ARG A 21 5.14 -3.65 12.22
C ARG A 21 5.54 -2.31 12.73
N THR A 22 6.71 -1.82 12.37
CA THR A 22 7.21 -0.62 13.03
C THR A 22 8.02 0.15 12.03
N VAL A 23 7.35 1.09 11.41
CA VAL A 23 7.95 2.01 10.45
C VAL A 23 7.96 3.38 11.09
N ARG A 24 9.14 4.00 11.14
CA ARG A 24 9.31 5.31 11.76
C ARG A 24 9.07 6.38 10.71
N VAL A 25 8.09 7.24 10.94
CA VAL A 25 7.87 8.41 10.09
C VAL A 25 8.94 9.45 10.39
N LEU A 26 9.69 9.87 9.37
CA LEU A 26 10.74 10.87 9.48
C LEU A 26 10.22 12.27 9.13
N SER A 27 9.43 12.35 8.05
CA SER A 27 8.74 13.56 7.60
C SER A 27 7.49 13.20 6.80
N VAL A 28 6.57 14.15 6.68
CA VAL A 28 5.38 14.04 5.82
C VAL A 28 5.34 15.25 4.91
N THR A 29 5.27 15.00 3.60
CA THR A 29 5.22 16.03 2.56
C THR A 29 3.85 15.98 1.90
N GLN A 30 3.14 17.11 1.91
CA GLN A 30 1.93 17.26 1.14
C GLN A 30 2.28 17.55 -0.32
N ILE A 31 1.82 16.69 -1.23
CA ILE A 31 1.91 16.86 -2.67
C ILE A 31 0.56 17.44 -3.15
N LYS A 32 0.61 18.31 -4.16
CA LYS A 32 -0.56 18.98 -4.76
C LYS A 32 -1.73 18.00 -4.95
N GLY A 33 -2.95 18.41 -4.55
CA GLY A 33 -4.16 17.62 -4.76
C GLY A 33 -4.52 16.64 -3.63
N ALA A 34 -4.12 16.93 -2.39
CA ALA A 34 -4.44 16.17 -1.16
C ALA A 34 -3.68 14.84 -0.97
N PHE A 35 -2.65 14.57 -1.78
CA PHE A 35 -1.78 13.41 -1.59
C PHE A 35 -0.71 13.71 -0.55
N HIS A 36 -0.57 12.86 0.45
CA HIS A 36 0.50 12.96 1.43
C HIS A 36 1.49 11.81 1.19
N VAL A 37 2.77 12.12 1.28
CA VAL A 37 3.85 11.15 1.18
C VAL A 37 4.70 11.27 2.43
N ALA A 38 4.80 10.16 3.15
CA ALA A 38 5.66 10.06 4.32
C ALA A 38 7.02 9.50 3.90
N HIS A 39 8.08 10.20 4.27
CA HIS A 39 9.42 9.65 4.27
C HIS A 39 9.58 8.81 5.53
N VAL A 40 9.93 7.53 5.36
CA VAL A 40 9.95 6.56 6.44
C VAL A 40 11.27 5.80 6.53
N GLU A 41 11.59 5.37 7.74
CA GLU A 41 12.65 4.41 8.03
C GLU A 41 12.02 3.06 8.42
N LEU A 42 12.48 2.00 7.76
CA LEU A 42 12.10 0.61 8.04
C LEU A 42 12.98 0.02 9.15
N ASP A 43 12.51 -1.06 9.74
CA ASP A 43 13.22 -1.84 10.77
C ASP A 43 14.64 -2.30 10.36
N ASN A 44 14.87 -2.52 9.07
CA ASN A 44 16.16 -2.90 8.50
C ASN A 44 17.09 -1.71 8.20
N GLY A 45 16.75 -0.49 8.65
CA GLY A 45 17.53 0.73 8.44
C GLY A 45 17.46 1.28 7.01
N ARG A 46 16.56 0.77 6.16
CA ARG A 46 16.30 1.33 4.83
C ARG A 46 15.27 2.44 4.90
N PHE A 47 15.33 3.34 3.93
CA PHE A 47 14.43 4.48 3.82
C PHE A 47 13.57 4.37 2.57
N GLY A 48 12.39 4.98 2.61
CA GLY A 48 11.50 5.05 1.45
C GLY A 48 10.40 6.08 1.61
N ASP A 49 9.80 6.44 0.47
CA ASP A 49 8.66 7.36 0.41
C ASP A 49 7.39 6.56 0.13
N VAL A 50 6.39 6.70 1.01
CA VAL A 50 5.16 5.92 0.93
C VAL A 50 3.95 6.85 0.99
N PRO A 51 2.96 6.68 0.09
CA PRO A 51 1.69 7.38 0.20
C PRO A 51 1.02 7.09 1.54
N CYS A 52 0.55 8.14 2.21
CA CYS A 52 -0.11 8.05 3.50
C CYS A 52 -1.39 8.89 3.55
N ASP A 53 -2.22 8.59 4.55
CA ASP A 53 -3.39 9.39 4.87
C ASP A 53 -2.97 10.77 5.42
N PRO A 54 -3.78 11.83 5.21
CA PRO A 54 -3.45 13.20 5.59
C PRO A 54 -3.28 13.42 7.11
N ASP A 55 -3.82 12.51 7.92
CA ASP A 55 -3.75 12.56 9.37
C ASP A 55 -2.50 11.87 9.94
N VAL A 56 -1.67 11.23 9.11
CA VAL A 56 -0.40 10.63 9.54
C VAL A 56 0.62 11.72 9.85
N THR A 57 1.25 11.60 11.02
CA THR A 57 2.25 12.54 11.52
C THR A 57 3.53 11.82 11.93
N LYS A 58 4.59 12.59 12.18
CA LYS A 58 5.89 12.07 12.67
C LYS A 58 5.79 11.35 14.02
N ALA A 59 4.78 11.69 14.84
CA ALA A 59 4.59 11.09 16.16
C ALA A 59 3.88 9.74 16.11
N ASP A 60 3.30 9.38 14.96
CA ASP A 60 2.54 8.15 14.82
C ASP A 60 3.42 6.92 14.69
N THR A 61 2.99 5.83 15.32
CA THR A 61 3.51 4.50 15.03
C THR A 61 2.68 3.91 13.90
N VAL A 62 3.31 3.65 12.76
CA VAL A 62 2.62 3.18 11.55
C VAL A 62 3.17 1.82 11.10
N GLY A 63 2.29 1.03 10.49
CA GLY A 63 2.62 -0.22 9.81
C GLY A 63 2.68 0.01 8.31
N LEU A 64 3.56 -0.72 7.63
CA LEU A 64 3.64 -0.74 6.17
C LEU A 64 2.85 -1.93 5.63
N TYR A 65 1.93 -1.63 4.72
CA TYR A 65 1.08 -2.59 4.05
C TYR A 65 1.31 -2.50 2.55
N SER A 66 1.28 -3.65 1.88
CA SER A 66 1.22 -3.76 0.43
C SER A 66 -0.16 -4.22 0.01
N THR A 67 -0.76 -3.54 -0.94
CA THR A 67 -1.99 -3.99 -1.58
C THR A 67 -1.66 -4.47 -2.98
N ILE A 68 -2.06 -5.70 -3.29
CA ILE A 68 -1.94 -6.27 -4.62
C ILE A 68 -3.36 -6.32 -5.20
N GLN A 69 -3.54 -5.70 -6.36
CA GLN A 69 -4.80 -5.72 -7.10
C GLN A 69 -4.53 -6.31 -8.48
N VAL A 70 -5.26 -7.39 -8.81
CA VAL A 70 -5.27 -7.97 -10.15
C VAL A 70 -6.51 -7.46 -10.87
N ARG A 71 -6.33 -6.68 -11.94
CA ARG A 71 -7.41 -6.12 -12.75
C ARG A 71 -7.15 -6.42 -14.22
N ASN A 72 -8.05 -7.17 -14.86
CA ASN A 72 -7.97 -7.51 -16.28
C ASN A 72 -6.60 -8.13 -16.69
N GLY A 73 -6.04 -9.01 -15.86
CA GLY A 73 -4.73 -9.63 -16.11
C GLY A 73 -3.52 -8.75 -15.79
N ARG A 74 -3.72 -7.50 -15.35
CA ARG A 74 -2.65 -6.62 -14.86
C ARG A 74 -2.55 -6.71 -13.35
N VAL A 75 -1.33 -6.92 -12.84
CA VAL A 75 -1.02 -6.85 -11.41
C VAL A 75 -0.57 -5.43 -11.07
N GLU A 76 -1.27 -4.79 -10.14
CA GLU A 76 -0.90 -3.51 -9.54
C GLU A 76 -0.55 -3.73 -8.07
N ALA A 77 0.69 -3.45 -7.70
CA ALA A 77 1.13 -3.43 -6.30
C ALA A 77 1.24 -1.99 -5.81
N ARG A 78 0.67 -1.68 -4.66
CA ARG A 78 0.72 -0.34 -4.04
C ARG A 78 1.08 -0.45 -2.57
N LEU A 79 2.05 0.34 -2.14
CA LEU A 79 2.40 0.49 -0.74
C LEU A 79 1.52 1.54 -0.07
N ARG A 80 1.15 1.29 1.18
CA ARG A 80 0.38 2.19 2.02
C ARG A 80 0.86 2.13 3.45
N LEU A 81 0.85 3.27 4.13
CA LEU A 81 1.02 3.33 5.59
C LEU A 81 -0.35 3.32 6.26
N ARG A 82 -0.46 2.61 7.37
CA ARG A 82 -1.63 2.68 8.26
C ARG A 82 -1.17 2.92 9.68
N ARG A 83 -1.86 3.80 10.41
CA ARG A 83 -1.64 3.98 11.84
C ARG A 83 -1.92 2.65 12.55
N LEU A 84 -0.98 2.22 13.38
CA LEU A 84 -1.20 1.09 14.26
C LEU A 84 -1.91 1.65 15.50
N HIS A 85 -3.14 1.22 15.71
CA HIS A 85 -3.81 1.51 16.99
C HIS A 85 -2.98 0.89 18.11
N ALA A 86 -2.66 1.71 19.11
CA ALA A 86 -2.10 1.25 20.39
C ALA A 86 -3.17 0.49 21.19
#